data_AF-A0A938X8M3-F1
#
_entry.id   AF-A0A938X8M3-F1
#
_cell.length_a   1.000
_cell.length_b   1.000
_cell.length_c   1.000
_cell.angle_alpha   90.00
_cell.angle_beta   90.00
_cell.angle_gamma   90.00
#
_symmetry.space_group_name_H-M   'P 1'
#
loop_
_entity.id
_entity.type
_entity.pdbx_description
1 polymer ?
#
loop_
_entity_poly.entity_id
_entity_poly.type
_entity_poly.pdbx_seq_one_letter_code
_entity_poly.pdbx_strand_id
1 'polypeptide(L)'
;MILHLRYDFENSDNCDTVGKTLRYYRLHRRYSTRELAEKVGVVPATITLYENDKHPIKYKTAVLLAEALGIDRKLLFDEYTSFVDYPCDMLLREMRKRLSLNQSQMAQEIGVAQSAYSAWERAARTPRRQEYEKIVPLIKKANIHR
;
A
#
# COMPACT_ATOMS: atom_id res chain seq x y z
N MET A 1 11.01 -28.29 -26.30
CA MET A 1 12.22 -27.57 -25.85
C MET A 1 12.11 -26.15 -26.36
N ILE A 2 12.17 -25.17 -25.45
CA ILE A 2 12.74 -23.81 -25.59
C ILE A 2 12.02 -22.88 -24.60
N LEU A 3 12.81 -22.60 -23.56
CA LEU A 3 12.76 -21.49 -22.63
C LEU A 3 11.44 -21.21 -21.89
N HIS A 4 11.37 -21.81 -20.69
CA HIS A 4 11.15 -20.99 -19.49
C HIS A 4 12.06 -19.76 -19.62
N LEU A 5 11.50 -18.64 -20.09
CA LEU A 5 12.04 -17.33 -19.79
C LEU A 5 11.96 -17.21 -18.27
N ARG A 6 13.05 -17.65 -17.62
CA ARG A 6 13.53 -17.04 -16.39
C ARG A 6 13.54 -15.55 -16.73
N TYR A 7 12.46 -14.89 -16.37
CA TYR A 7 12.25 -13.47 -16.59
C TYR A 7 13.45 -12.80 -15.97
N ASP A 8 14.32 -12.27 -16.82
CA ASP A 8 15.60 -11.69 -16.47
C ASP A 8 15.38 -10.63 -15.40
N PHE A 9 15.52 -11.04 -14.15
CA PHE A 9 15.50 -10.20 -12.95
C PHE A 9 16.85 -9.48 -12.80
N GLU A 10 17.56 -9.28 -13.91
CA GLU A 10 18.92 -8.73 -13.94
C GLU A 10 18.94 -7.45 -14.77
N ASN A 11 18.33 -6.41 -14.19
CA ASN A 11 18.75 -5.00 -14.21
C ASN A 11 17.54 -4.08 -14.04
N SER A 12 17.25 -3.71 -12.80
CA SER A 12 16.51 -2.47 -12.55
C SER A 12 17.19 -1.66 -11.46
N ASP A 13 18.45 -1.31 -11.70
CA ASP A 13 19.13 -0.15 -11.08
C ASP A 13 18.46 1.20 -11.48
N ASN A 14 17.14 1.22 -11.73
CA ASN A 14 16.45 2.41 -12.21
C ASN A 14 14.95 2.50 -11.84
N CYS A 15 14.46 1.61 -10.98
CA CYS A 15 13.11 1.72 -10.40
C CYS A 15 13.17 2.08 -8.92
N ASP A 16 13.89 3.17 -8.61
CA ASP A 16 14.11 3.68 -7.25
C ASP A 16 12.80 4.04 -6.51
N THR A 17 11.70 4.21 -7.24
CA THR A 17 10.41 4.61 -6.71
C THR A 17 9.27 3.74 -7.25
N VAL A 18 8.16 3.73 -6.52
CA VAL A 18 6.91 3.09 -6.93
C VAL A 18 6.42 3.65 -8.28
N GLY A 19 6.52 4.97 -8.50
CA GLY A 19 6.14 5.60 -9.76
C GLY A 19 6.99 5.16 -10.95
N LYS A 20 8.32 5.11 -10.79
CA LYS A 20 9.21 4.58 -11.83
C LYS A 20 8.94 3.11 -12.13
N THR A 21 8.66 2.30 -11.10
CA THR A 21 8.29 0.88 -11.24
C THR A 21 7.01 0.74 -12.06
N LEU A 22 5.97 1.51 -11.74
CA LEU A 22 4.71 1.53 -12.49
C LEU A 22 4.96 1.86 -13.97
N ARG A 23 5.74 2.91 -14.24
CA ARG A 23 6.05 3.36 -15.60
C ARG A 23 6.80 2.28 -16.38
N TYR A 24 7.80 1.65 -15.77
CA TYR A 24 8.58 0.58 -16.37
C TYR A 24 7.67 -0.56 -16.85
N TYR A 25 6.83 -1.10 -15.95
CA TYR A 25 5.94 -2.20 -16.30
C TYR A 25 4.85 -1.80 -17.30
N ARG A 26 4.32 -0.57 -17.20
CA ARG A 26 3.35 -0.08 -18.20
C ARG A 26 3.96 -0.09 -19.60
N LEU A 27 5.16 0.45 -19.76
CA LEU A 27 5.86 0.48 -21.05
C LEU A 27 6.26 -0.91 -21.54
N HIS A 28 6.71 -1.80 -20.64
CA HIS A 28 7.02 -3.19 -20.96
C HIS A 28 5.79 -3.95 -21.49
N ARG A 29 4.59 -3.65 -20.96
CA ARG A 29 3.32 -4.17 -21.47
C ARG A 29 2.77 -3.42 -22.70
N ARG A 30 3.50 -2.41 -23.19
CA ARG A 30 3.13 -1.57 -24.34
C ARG A 30 1.81 -0.82 -24.17
N TYR A 31 1.43 -0.50 -22.94
CA TYR A 31 0.24 0.31 -22.68
C TYR A 31 0.59 1.81 -22.72
N SER A 32 -0.25 2.58 -23.38
CA SER A 32 -0.35 4.02 -23.17
C SER A 32 -0.88 4.33 -21.76
N THR A 33 -0.66 5.56 -21.28
CA THR A 33 -1.25 6.01 -20.01
C THR A 33 -2.78 5.93 -20.04
N ARG A 34 -3.39 6.17 -21.22
CA ARG A 34 -4.83 6.09 -21.43
C ARG A 34 -5.35 4.66 -21.29
N GLU A 35 -4.75 3.70 -21.98
CA GLU A 35 -5.19 2.30 -21.94
C GLU A 35 -5.06 1.70 -20.53
N LEU A 36 -3.96 2.00 -19.82
CA LEU A 36 -3.82 1.53 -18.43
C LEU A 36 -4.86 2.18 -17.52
N ALA A 37 -5.11 3.48 -17.68
CA ALA A 37 -6.09 4.21 -16.88
C ALA A 37 -7.51 3.67 -17.08
N GLU A 38 -7.90 3.38 -18.32
CA GLU A 38 -9.19 2.77 -18.66
C GLU A 38 -9.33 1.38 -18.02
N LYS A 39 -8.27 0.55 -18.03
CA LYS A 39 -8.27 -0.78 -17.37
C LYS A 39 -8.52 -0.75 -15.87
N VAL A 40 -8.03 0.29 -15.18
CA VAL A 40 -8.14 0.38 -13.71
C VAL A 40 -9.16 1.42 -13.23
N GLY A 41 -9.95 1.99 -14.14
CA GLY A 41 -11.04 2.91 -13.81
C GLY A 41 -10.58 4.25 -13.26
N VAL A 42 -9.46 4.80 -13.75
CA VAL A 42 -8.97 6.15 -13.39
C VAL A 42 -8.81 7.01 -14.64
N VAL A 43 -8.60 8.32 -14.47
CA VAL A 43 -8.30 9.20 -15.60
C VAL A 43 -6.81 9.10 -15.98
N PRO A 44 -6.43 9.29 -17.26
CA PRO A 44 -5.03 9.15 -17.70
C PRO A 44 -4.04 10.03 -16.95
N ALA A 45 -4.46 11.25 -16.58
CA ALA A 45 -3.66 12.17 -15.77
C ALA A 45 -3.28 11.59 -14.40
N THR A 46 -4.12 10.74 -13.80
CA THR A 46 -3.82 10.07 -12.53
C THR A 46 -2.67 9.08 -12.66
N ILE A 47 -2.60 8.32 -13.76
CA ILE A 47 -1.44 7.45 -14.05
C ILE A 47 -0.16 8.29 -14.16
N THR A 48 -0.21 9.40 -14.90
CA THR A 48 0.94 10.31 -15.00
C THR A 48 1.37 10.85 -13.63
N LEU A 49 0.44 11.20 -12.74
CA LEU A 49 0.78 11.68 -11.40
C LEU A 49 1.43 10.59 -10.54
N TYR A 50 0.99 9.33 -10.67
CA TYR A 50 1.60 8.19 -10.00
C TYR A 50 3.01 7.91 -10.52
N GLU A 51 3.19 7.88 -11.84
CA GLU A 51 4.48 7.58 -12.46
C GLU A 51 5.58 8.60 -12.19
N ASN A 52 5.17 9.84 -11.88
CA ASN A 52 6.08 10.92 -11.50
C ASN A 52 6.18 11.12 -9.97
N ASP A 53 5.67 10.16 -9.19
CA ASP A 53 5.66 10.18 -7.71
C ASP A 53 5.05 11.46 -7.11
N LYS A 54 4.19 12.15 -7.87
CA LYS A 54 3.51 13.36 -7.39
C LYS A 54 2.41 13.02 -6.40
N HIS A 55 1.78 11.86 -6.58
CA HIS A 55 0.71 11.36 -5.73
C HIS A 55 1.00 9.91 -5.35
N PRO A 56 0.80 9.50 -4.08
CA PRO A 56 0.90 8.09 -3.73
C PRO A 56 -0.24 7.29 -4.36
N ILE A 57 0.05 6.06 -4.75
CA ILE A 57 -0.97 5.15 -5.30
C ILE A 57 -1.89 4.70 -4.16
N LYS A 58 -3.20 4.78 -4.37
CA LYS A 58 -4.19 4.28 -3.39
C LYS A 58 -4.16 2.75 -3.39
N TYR A 59 -4.29 2.11 -2.22
CA TYR A 59 -4.25 0.65 -2.07
C TYR A 59 -5.08 -0.11 -3.12
N LYS A 60 -6.39 0.20 -3.24
CA LYS A 60 -7.26 -0.45 -4.23
C LYS A 60 -6.76 -0.27 -5.67
N THR A 61 -6.26 0.92 -6.00
CA THR A 61 -5.73 1.21 -7.33
C THR A 61 -4.41 0.48 -7.58
N ALA A 62 -3.53 0.37 -6.58
CA ALA A 62 -2.29 -0.38 -6.68
C ALA A 62 -2.54 -1.88 -6.95
N VAL A 63 -3.56 -2.47 -6.29
CA VAL A 63 -3.99 -3.85 -6.56
C VAL A 63 -4.46 -4.00 -8.02
N LEU A 64 -5.36 -3.11 -8.49
CA LEU A 64 -5.85 -3.16 -9.87
C LEU A 64 -4.74 -2.93 -10.91
N LEU A 65 -3.78 -2.04 -10.63
CA LEU A 65 -2.63 -1.80 -11.51
C LEU A 65 -1.74 -3.04 -11.60
N ALA A 66 -1.47 -3.70 -10.47
CA ALA A 66 -0.66 -4.91 -10.43
C ALA A 66 -1.32 -6.06 -11.21
N GLU A 67 -2.64 -6.23 -11.04
CA GLU A 67 -3.45 -7.19 -11.82
C GLU A 67 -3.40 -6.87 -13.32
N ALA A 68 -3.64 -5.62 -13.71
CA ALA A 68 -3.63 -5.19 -15.11
C ALA A 68 -2.26 -5.34 -15.79
N LEU A 69 -1.17 -5.22 -15.01
CA LEU A 69 0.21 -5.37 -15.47
C LEU A 69 0.75 -6.80 -15.32
N GLY A 70 0.02 -7.69 -14.62
CA GLY A 70 0.44 -9.06 -14.33
C GLY A 70 1.75 -9.12 -13.54
N ILE A 71 1.85 -8.36 -12.46
CA ILE A 71 3.03 -8.27 -11.58
C ILE A 71 2.64 -8.48 -10.12
N ASP A 72 3.63 -8.75 -9.26
CA ASP A 72 3.39 -8.75 -7.80
C ASP A 72 2.99 -7.33 -7.34
N ARG A 73 1.84 -7.23 -6.68
CA ARG A 73 1.31 -5.98 -6.11
C ARG A 73 2.26 -5.30 -5.13
N LYS A 74 3.11 -6.06 -4.45
CA LYS A 74 4.11 -5.52 -3.51
C LYS A 74 5.10 -4.57 -4.19
N LEU A 75 5.33 -4.72 -5.50
CA LEU A 75 6.17 -3.81 -6.28
C LEU A 75 5.56 -2.41 -6.43
N LEU A 76 4.24 -2.26 -6.24
CA LEU A 76 3.54 -0.99 -6.32
C LEU A 76 3.11 -0.46 -4.95
N PHE A 77 3.54 -1.11 -3.87
CA PHE A 77 3.20 -0.70 -2.51
C PHE A 77 4.29 0.18 -1.90
N ASP A 78 3.84 1.23 -1.23
CA ASP A 78 4.60 1.96 -0.24
C ASP A 78 4.33 1.43 1.17
N GLU A 79 4.92 2.06 2.19
CA GLU A 79 4.76 1.64 3.59
C GLU A 79 3.29 1.57 4.05
N TYR A 80 2.48 2.57 3.69
CA TYR A 80 1.08 2.62 4.09
C TYR A 80 0.25 1.54 3.39
N THR A 81 0.40 1.39 2.08
CA THR A 81 -0.32 0.37 1.33
C THR A 81 0.10 -1.03 1.74
N SER A 82 1.37 -1.24 2.09
CA SER A 82 1.87 -2.47 2.71
C SER A 82 1.22 -2.73 4.08
N PHE A 83 1.06 -1.69 4.90
CA PHE A 83 0.34 -1.79 6.17
C PHE A 83 -1.13 -2.19 5.98
N VAL A 84 -1.81 -1.64 4.97
CA VAL A 84 -3.21 -2.00 4.66
C VAL A 84 -3.33 -3.40 4.07
N ASP A 85 -2.34 -3.84 3.29
CA ASP A 85 -2.30 -5.18 2.71
C ASP A 85 -2.11 -6.28 3.76
N TYR A 86 -1.33 -5.96 4.79
CA TYR A 86 -1.15 -6.78 5.96
C TYR A 86 -2.45 -6.84 6.80
N PRO A 87 -2.69 -7.90 7.61
CA PRO A 87 -3.76 -7.93 8.61
C PRO A 87 -3.62 -6.83 9.68
N CYS A 88 -3.90 -5.59 9.31
CA CYS A 88 -3.71 -4.40 10.13
C CYS A 88 -4.62 -4.43 11.35
N ASP A 89 -5.80 -5.05 11.26
CA ASP A 89 -6.72 -5.28 12.37
C ASP A 89 -6.09 -6.14 13.48
N MET A 90 -5.32 -7.17 13.12
CA MET A 90 -4.57 -8.00 14.08
C MET A 90 -3.38 -7.24 14.65
N LEU A 91 -2.64 -6.53 13.80
CA LEU A 91 -1.51 -5.70 14.21
C LEU A 91 -1.92 -4.62 15.22
N LEU A 92 -3.04 -3.94 14.97
CA LEU A 92 -3.58 -2.91 15.88
C LEU A 92 -3.95 -3.53 17.24
N ARG A 93 -4.61 -4.68 17.24
CA ARG A 93 -4.95 -5.43 18.47
C ARG A 93 -3.71 -5.84 19.26
N GLU A 94 -2.69 -6.34 18.56
CA GLU A 94 -1.41 -6.73 19.17
C GLU A 94 -0.69 -5.53 19.77
N MET A 95 -0.50 -4.47 18.99
CA MET A 95 0.11 -3.21 19.42
C MET A 95 -0.57 -2.67 20.69
N ARG A 96 -1.91 -2.62 20.69
CA ARG A 96 -2.68 -2.15 21.84
C ARG A 96 -2.46 -3.00 23.09
N LYS A 97 -2.49 -4.33 22.95
CA LYS A 97 -2.28 -5.24 24.08
C LYS A 97 -0.87 -5.13 24.65
N ARG A 98 0.16 -5.01 23.80
CA ARG A 98 1.56 -4.82 24.24
C ARG A 98 1.75 -3.52 25.02
N LEU A 99 1.03 -2.48 24.65
CA LEU A 99 1.01 -1.20 25.37
C LEU A 99 0.10 -1.21 26.61
N SER A 100 -0.56 -2.34 26.91
CA SER A 100 -1.51 -2.48 28.03
C SER A 100 -2.66 -1.46 28.00
N LEU A 101 -3.10 -1.08 26.80
CA LEU A 101 -4.18 -0.10 26.62
C LEU A 101 -5.52 -0.79 26.28
N ASN A 102 -6.62 -0.17 26.69
CA ASN A 102 -7.95 -0.48 26.16
C ASN A 102 -8.21 0.31 24.85
N GLN A 103 -9.31 -0.02 24.14
CA GLN A 103 -9.62 0.63 22.85
C GLN A 103 -9.83 2.15 22.99
N SER A 104 -10.38 2.62 24.11
CA SER A 104 -10.61 4.05 24.35
C SER A 104 -9.29 4.80 24.56
N GLN A 105 -8.40 4.26 25.39
CA GLN A 105 -7.09 4.84 25.66
C GLN A 105 -6.24 4.89 24.39
N MET A 106 -6.24 3.81 23.62
CA MET A 106 -5.52 3.76 22.34
C MET A 106 -6.07 4.77 21.33
N ALA A 107 -7.40 4.88 21.22
CA ALA A 107 -8.02 5.86 20.34
C ALA A 107 -7.69 7.30 20.77
N GLN A 108 -7.64 7.58 22.07
CA GLN A 108 -7.23 8.87 22.61
C GLN A 108 -5.76 9.18 22.28
N GLU A 109 -4.85 8.20 22.42
CA GLU A 109 -3.42 8.35 22.12
C GLU A 109 -3.16 8.79 20.67
N ILE A 110 -3.90 8.22 19.72
CA ILE A 110 -3.78 8.58 18.29
C ILE A 110 -4.80 9.65 17.83
N GLY A 111 -5.57 10.20 18.76
CA GLY A 111 -6.54 11.28 18.49
C GLY A 111 -7.63 10.90 17.48
N VAL A 112 -8.31 9.76 17.69
CA VAL A 112 -9.48 9.33 16.91
C VAL A 112 -10.63 8.91 17.82
N ALA A 113 -11.85 8.81 17.27
CA ALA A 113 -12.98 8.27 18.02
C ALA A 113 -12.76 6.78 18.35
N GLN A 114 -13.13 6.36 19.56
CA GLN A 114 -13.05 4.96 19.99
C GLN A 114 -13.82 4.02 19.04
N SER A 115 -14.97 4.46 18.52
CA SER A 115 -15.77 3.70 17.56
C SER A 115 -15.04 3.46 16.23
N ALA A 116 -14.24 4.42 15.78
CA ALA A 116 -13.40 4.28 14.59
C ALA A 116 -12.30 3.24 14.82
N TYR A 117 -11.58 3.34 15.94
CA TYR A 117 -10.53 2.38 16.30
C TYR A 117 -11.09 0.95 16.46
N SER A 118 -12.23 0.81 17.13
CA SER A 118 -12.94 -0.46 17.28
C SER A 118 -13.34 -1.06 15.92
N ALA A 119 -13.77 -0.23 14.96
CA ALA A 119 -14.07 -0.69 13.61
C ALA A 119 -12.83 -1.20 12.86
N TRP A 120 -11.65 -0.64 13.14
CA TRP A 120 -10.39 -1.12 12.56
C TRP A 120 -9.97 -2.47 13.12
N GLU A 121 -10.03 -2.68 14.43
CA GLU A 121 -9.70 -3.98 15.06
C GLU A 121 -10.63 -5.12 14.62
N ARG A 122 -11.85 -4.79 14.16
CA ARG A 122 -12.83 -5.74 13.61
C ARG A 122 -12.74 -5.91 12.10
N ALA A 123 -11.75 -5.32 11.45
CA ALA A 123 -11.60 -5.28 9.99
C ALA A 123 -12.80 -4.70 9.22
N ALA A 124 -13.71 -3.99 9.90
CA ALA A 124 -14.88 -3.38 9.27
C ALA A 124 -14.50 -2.12 8.47
N ARG A 125 -13.41 -1.45 8.86
CA ARG A 125 -12.82 -0.30 8.17
C ARG A 125 -11.30 -0.37 8.31
N THR A 126 -10.57 0.29 7.42
CA THR A 126 -9.11 0.45 7.54
C THR A 126 -8.76 1.88 7.98
N PRO A 127 -7.66 2.09 8.71
CA PRO A 127 -7.10 3.43 8.94
C PRO A 127 -6.75 4.08 7.59
N ARG A 128 -6.87 5.41 7.48
CA ARG A 128 -6.36 6.15 6.32
C ARG A 128 -4.89 6.50 6.54
N ARG A 129 -4.24 7.00 5.50
CA ARG A 129 -2.82 7.39 5.54
C ARG A 129 -2.49 8.35 6.69
N GLN A 130 -3.32 9.37 6.91
CA GLN A 130 -3.11 10.31 8.02
C GLN A 130 -3.20 9.66 9.41
N GLU A 131 -3.99 8.59 9.56
CA GLU A 131 -4.08 7.87 10.84
C GLU A 131 -2.93 6.87 10.98
N TYR A 132 -2.49 6.27 9.87
CA TYR A 132 -1.29 5.43 9.83
C TYR A 132 -0.05 6.18 10.34
N GLU A 133 0.14 7.44 9.95
CA GLU A 133 1.25 8.28 10.44
C GLU A 133 1.27 8.41 11.97
N LYS A 134 0.10 8.38 12.63
CA LYS A 134 -0.02 8.40 14.10
C LYS A 134 0.19 7.03 14.74
N ILE A 135 -0.07 5.96 13.99
CA ILE A 135 0.09 4.57 14.44
C ILE A 135 1.57 4.14 14.38
N VAL A 136 2.33 4.58 13.37
CA VAL A 136 3.74 4.18 13.16
C VAL A 136 4.62 4.34 14.41
N PRO A 137 4.59 5.48 15.15
CA PRO A 137 5.38 5.62 16.37
C PRO A 137 5.02 4.60 17.46
N LEU A 138 3.75 4.22 17.55
CA LEU A 138 3.26 3.26 18.54
C LEU A 138 3.64 1.81 18.19
N ILE A 139 3.72 1.47 16.90
CA ILE A 139 4.25 0.16 16.45
C ILE A 139 5.71 0.02 16.93
N LYS A 140 6.52 1.06 16.73
CA LYS A 140 7.91 1.09 17.21
C LYS A 140 7.99 0.98 18.72
N LYS A 141 7.17 1.74 19.47
CA LYS A 141 7.09 1.70 20.93
C LYS A 141 6.67 0.33 21.47
N ALA A 142 5.82 -0.40 20.75
CA ALA A 142 5.38 -1.74 21.11
C ALA A 142 6.41 -2.85 20.78
N ASN A 143 7.60 -2.50 20.27
CA ASN A 143 8.64 -3.42 19.80
C ASN A 143 8.09 -4.47 18.83
N ILE A 144 7.20 -4.04 17.93
CA ILE A 144 6.72 -4.88 16.82
C ILE A 144 7.61 -4.54 15.62
N HIS A 145 8.60 -5.41 15.35
CA HIS A 145 9.42 -5.34 14.15
C HIS A 145 8.76 -6.20 13.08
N ARG A 146 8.34 -5.59 11.98
CA ARG A 146 7.80 -6.26 10.79
C ARG A 146 8.32 -5.56 9.55
#